data_AF-A0A2D6J2I1-F1
#
_entry.id   AF-A0A2D6J2I1-F1
#
_cell.length_a   1.000
_cell.length_b   1.000
_cell.length_c   1.000
_cell.angle_alpha   90.00
_cell.angle_beta   90.00
_cell.angle_gamma   90.00
#
_symmetry.space_group_name_H-M   'P 1'
#
loop_
_entity.id
_entity.type
_entity.pdbx_description
1 polymer ?
#
loop_
_entity_poly.entity_id
_entity_poly.type
_entity_poly.pdbx_seq_one_letter_code
_entity_poly.pdbx_strand_id
1 'polypeptide(L)'
;MSLHTTSEVISFVKQLEGKSANFYENLSQKHAADRDAFLSFAKENQKNVAQVERAYYSVITDALESCFAFDINPDEYTFEVPPLDNTSYSQALNKAINIEERIVKFYSDAAEQSDALMGDVPIAFKMVARKRKDRISKLKSLLEVSQ
;
A
#
# COMPACT_ATOMS: atom_id res chain seq x y z
N MET A 1 -2.41 -18.07 6.02
CA MET A 1 -1.49 -18.65 5.01
C MET A 1 -0.34 -17.68 4.90
N SER A 2 0.89 -18.06 5.24
CA SER A 2 2.04 -17.15 5.18
C SER A 2 2.56 -17.03 3.75
N LEU A 3 3.03 -15.83 3.37
CA LEU A 3 3.69 -15.56 2.10
C LEU A 3 5.18 -15.76 2.28
N HIS A 4 5.76 -16.57 1.42
CA HIS A 4 7.16 -16.96 1.50
C HIS A 4 7.94 -16.62 0.25
N THR A 5 7.30 -16.73 -0.91
CA THR A 5 7.97 -16.42 -2.18
C THR A 5 7.80 -14.95 -2.52
N THR A 6 8.73 -14.45 -3.34
CA THR A 6 8.62 -13.09 -3.83
C THR A 6 7.38 -12.92 -4.71
N SER A 7 7.03 -13.90 -5.55
CA SER A 7 5.83 -13.86 -6.40
C SER A 7 4.53 -13.77 -5.60
N GLU A 8 4.45 -14.44 -4.46
CA GLU A 8 3.34 -14.33 -3.50
C GLU A 8 3.25 -12.92 -2.91
N VAL A 9 4.37 -12.36 -2.46
CA VAL A 9 4.44 -10.99 -1.93
C VAL A 9 4.05 -9.96 -2.98
N ILE A 10 4.50 -10.10 -4.23
CA ILE A 10 4.12 -9.21 -5.34
C ILE A 10 2.63 -9.32 -5.66
N SER A 11 2.08 -10.53 -5.62
CA SER A 11 0.64 -10.73 -5.80
C SER A 11 -0.16 -10.06 -4.68
N PHE A 12 0.34 -10.12 -3.44
CA PHE A 12 -0.28 -9.45 -2.30
C PHE A 12 -0.15 -7.92 -2.37
N VAL A 13 1.00 -7.39 -2.80
CA VAL A 13 1.19 -5.96 -3.11
C VAL A 13 0.09 -5.48 -4.05
N LYS A 14 -0.13 -6.17 -5.18
CA LYS A 14 -1.19 -5.82 -6.15
C LYS A 14 -2.57 -5.78 -5.52
N GLN A 15 -2.87 -6.73 -4.64
CA GLN A 15 -4.15 -6.79 -3.95
C GLN A 15 -4.34 -5.61 -3.01
N LEU A 16 -3.36 -5.31 -2.14
CA LEU A 16 -3.44 -4.18 -1.20
C LEU A 16 -3.52 -2.84 -1.94
N GLU A 17 -2.66 -2.65 -2.93
CA GLU A 17 -2.58 -1.44 -3.75
C GLU A 17 -3.86 -1.21 -4.54
N GLY A 18 -4.42 -2.27 -5.15
CA GLY A 18 -5.68 -2.23 -5.88
C GLY A 18 -6.87 -1.93 -4.98
N LYS A 19 -6.98 -2.59 -3.81
CA LYS A 19 -8.03 -2.29 -2.82
C LYS A 19 -7.96 -0.84 -2.34
N SER A 20 -6.76 -0.35 -2.05
CA SER A 20 -6.54 1.03 -1.64
C SER A 20 -6.86 2.03 -2.76
N ALA A 21 -6.51 1.72 -4.02
CA ALA A 21 -6.84 2.57 -5.16
C ALA A 21 -8.36 2.69 -5.35
N ASN A 22 -9.08 1.56 -5.33
CA ASN A 22 -10.54 1.53 -5.42
C ASN A 22 -11.20 2.33 -4.29
N PHE A 23 -10.66 2.24 -3.08
CA PHE A 23 -11.15 3.04 -1.94
C PHE A 23 -11.03 4.55 -2.20
N TYR A 24 -9.89 5.01 -2.72
CA TYR A 24 -9.70 6.42 -3.07
C TYR A 24 -10.55 6.87 -4.26
N GLU A 25 -10.74 6.02 -5.27
CA GLU A 25 -11.65 6.32 -6.37
C GLU A 25 -13.08 6.52 -5.84
N ASN A 26 -13.56 5.65 -4.95
CA ASN A 26 -14.88 5.78 -4.34
C ASN A 26 -14.98 7.04 -3.46
N LEU A 27 -13.93 7.38 -2.69
CA LEU A 27 -13.88 8.63 -1.92
C LEU A 27 -13.97 9.86 -2.82
N SER A 28 -13.28 9.83 -3.97
CA SER A 28 -13.28 10.93 -4.93
C SER A 28 -14.66 11.20 -5.55
N GLN A 29 -15.50 10.17 -5.67
CA GLN A 29 -16.88 10.29 -6.15
C GLN A 29 -17.79 10.92 -5.08
N LYS A 30 -17.56 10.59 -3.81
CA LYS A 30 -18.39 11.05 -2.69
C LYS A 30 -18.04 12.47 -2.21
N HIS A 31 -16.77 12.84 -2.27
CA HIS A 31 -16.26 14.11 -1.74
C HIS A 31 -15.61 14.94 -2.84
N ALA A 32 -16.41 15.80 -3.48
CA ALA A 32 -15.97 16.62 -4.61
C ALA A 32 -14.86 17.63 -4.26
N ALA A 33 -14.78 18.09 -3.00
CA ALA A 33 -13.81 19.09 -2.56
C ALA A 33 -12.35 18.62 -2.68
N ASP A 34 -12.08 17.35 -2.38
CA ASP A 34 -10.74 16.75 -2.40
C ASP A 34 -10.59 15.68 -3.49
N ARG A 35 -11.48 15.71 -4.48
CA ARG A 35 -11.55 14.72 -5.57
C ARG A 35 -10.21 14.52 -6.26
N ASP A 36 -9.55 15.62 -6.63
CA ASP A 36 -8.27 15.57 -7.35
C ASP A 36 -7.15 14.98 -6.49
N ALA A 37 -7.16 15.27 -5.18
CA ALA A 37 -6.21 14.68 -4.24
C ALA A 37 -6.41 13.16 -4.14
N PHE A 38 -7.64 12.70 -3.96
CA PHE A 38 -7.95 11.26 -3.89
C PHE A 38 -7.65 10.52 -5.21
N LEU A 39 -7.98 11.11 -6.35
CA LEU A 39 -7.61 10.54 -7.66
C LEU A 39 -6.09 10.49 -7.87
N SER A 40 -5.35 11.47 -7.35
CA SER A 40 -3.89 11.46 -7.40
C SER A 40 -3.32 10.29 -6.57
N PHE A 41 -3.93 9.98 -5.43
CA PHE A 41 -3.54 8.85 -4.58
C PHE A 41 -3.80 7.51 -5.28
N ALA A 42 -4.98 7.33 -5.90
CA ALA A 42 -5.28 6.13 -6.67
C ALA A 42 -4.28 5.92 -7.83
N LYS A 43 -3.91 6.98 -8.55
CA LYS A 43 -2.88 6.91 -9.60
C LYS A 43 -1.49 6.57 -9.06
N GLU A 44 -1.14 7.10 -7.89
CA GLU A 44 0.13 6.81 -7.25
C GLU A 44 0.22 5.34 -6.79
N ASN A 45 -0.89 4.74 -6.33
CA ASN A 45 -0.93 3.31 -6.01
C ASN A 45 -0.51 2.44 -7.21
N GLN A 46 -1.05 2.71 -8.39
CA GLN A 46 -0.68 1.99 -9.61
C GLN A 46 0.82 2.15 -9.94
N LYS A 47 1.38 3.35 -9.71
CA LYS A 47 2.81 3.59 -9.90
C LYS A 47 3.66 2.81 -8.89
N ASN A 48 3.19 2.66 -7.65
CA ASN A 48 3.88 1.88 -6.63
C ASN A 48 3.95 0.40 -7.00
N VAL A 49 2.84 -0.18 -7.47
CA VAL A 49 2.81 -1.56 -8.00
C VAL A 49 3.86 -1.72 -9.11
N ALA A 50 3.81 -0.85 -10.13
CA ALA A 50 4.73 -0.94 -11.26
C ALA A 50 6.20 -0.74 -10.85
N GLN A 51 6.46 0.07 -9.83
CA GLN A 51 7.81 0.28 -9.31
C GLN A 51 8.34 -0.99 -8.62
N VAL A 52 7.53 -1.60 -7.77
CA VAL A 52 7.87 -2.83 -7.05
C VAL A 52 8.03 -3.99 -8.03
N GLU A 53 7.13 -4.13 -9.01
CA GLU A 53 7.25 -5.13 -10.07
C GLU A 53 8.54 -4.97 -10.88
N ARG A 54 8.93 -3.73 -11.23
CA ARG A 54 10.20 -3.51 -11.94
C ARG A 54 11.41 -3.92 -11.12
N ALA A 55 11.42 -3.58 -9.82
CA ALA A 55 12.47 -4.02 -8.90
C ALA A 55 12.47 -5.53 -8.70
N TYR A 56 11.31 -6.17 -8.79
CA TYR A 56 11.20 -7.62 -8.78
C TYR A 56 11.79 -8.24 -10.04
N TYR A 57 11.30 -7.86 -11.23
CA TYR A 57 11.75 -8.39 -12.50
C TYR A 57 13.22 -8.10 -12.80
N SER A 58 13.82 -7.06 -12.22
CA SER A 58 15.26 -6.79 -12.37
C SER A 58 16.14 -7.78 -11.63
N VAL A 59 15.63 -8.44 -10.60
CA VAL A 59 16.40 -9.39 -9.78
C VAL A 59 15.98 -10.85 -9.98
N ILE A 60 14.82 -11.13 -10.63
CA ILE A 60 14.30 -12.49 -10.83
C ILE A 60 15.37 -13.40 -11.45
N THR A 61 15.66 -14.46 -10.69
CA THR A 61 16.37 -15.67 -11.12
C THR A 61 15.62 -16.87 -10.53
N ASP A 62 15.79 -18.07 -11.07
CA ASP A 62 15.14 -19.30 -10.54
C ASP A 62 15.41 -19.52 -9.03
N ALA A 63 16.50 -18.92 -8.51
CA ALA A 63 16.83 -18.90 -7.10
C ALA A 63 15.87 -18.04 -6.25
N LEU A 64 15.27 -16.97 -6.78
CA LEU A 64 14.38 -16.07 -6.02
C LEU A 64 12.93 -16.54 -5.89
N GLU A 65 12.46 -17.38 -6.80
CA GLU A 65 11.18 -18.09 -6.65
C GLU A 65 11.30 -19.25 -5.64
N SER A 66 12.52 -19.73 -5.37
CA SER A 66 12.82 -20.75 -4.35
C SER A 66 13.36 -20.20 -3.03
N CYS A 67 13.79 -18.93 -2.99
CA CYS A 67 14.21 -18.26 -1.76
C CYS A 67 12.99 -17.83 -0.95
N PHE A 68 12.81 -18.46 0.21
CA PHE A 68 11.93 -18.07 1.30
C PHE A 68 12.44 -16.76 1.96
N ALA A 69 12.55 -15.68 1.18
CA ALA A 69 13.02 -14.38 1.65
C ALA A 69 11.98 -13.66 2.53
N PHE A 70 10.78 -14.24 2.63
CA PHE A 70 9.67 -13.69 3.36
C PHE A 70 9.06 -14.71 4.34
N ASP A 71 8.57 -14.19 5.44
CA ASP A 71 7.66 -14.82 6.37
C ASP A 71 6.62 -13.77 6.78
N ILE A 72 5.69 -13.51 5.86
CA ILE A 72 4.68 -12.47 6.01
C ILE A 72 3.32 -13.13 6.20
N ASN A 73 2.62 -12.79 7.28
CA ASN A 73 1.23 -13.18 7.45
C ASN A 73 0.28 -12.13 6.83
N PRO A 74 -0.42 -12.42 5.71
CA PRO A 74 -1.34 -11.48 5.05
C PRO A 74 -2.45 -10.95 5.96
N ASP A 75 -2.87 -11.74 6.95
CA ASP A 75 -3.98 -11.39 7.84
C ASP A 75 -3.65 -10.16 8.71
N GLU A 76 -2.37 -9.90 8.96
CA GLU A 76 -1.92 -8.71 9.71
C GLU A 76 -2.05 -7.40 8.92
N TYR A 77 -2.06 -7.49 7.59
CA TYR A 77 -2.03 -6.32 6.70
C TYR A 77 -3.31 -6.17 5.89
N THR A 78 -4.12 -7.23 5.80
CA THR A 78 -5.40 -7.19 5.14
C THR A 78 -6.31 -6.20 5.83
N PHE A 79 -7.04 -5.42 5.05
CA PHE A 79 -8.06 -4.49 5.51
C PHE A 79 -9.32 -4.68 4.69
N GLU A 80 -10.45 -4.43 5.33
CA GLU A 80 -11.74 -4.36 4.65
C GLU A 80 -11.92 -2.96 4.07
N VAL A 81 -12.50 -2.90 2.88
CA VAL A 81 -12.94 -1.63 2.28
C VAL A 81 -14.41 -1.46 2.66
N PRO A 82 -14.73 -0.65 3.69
CA PRO A 82 -16.10 -0.54 4.13
C PRO A 82 -16.93 0.22 3.09
N PRO A 83 -18.25 -0.06 3.01
CA PRO A 83 -19.14 0.76 2.23
C PRO A 83 -19.07 2.21 2.72
N LEU A 84 -18.90 3.14 1.80
CA LEU A 84 -18.85 4.56 2.13
C LEU A 84 -20.26 5.13 2.37
N ASP A 85 -21.31 4.36 2.14
CA ASP A 85 -22.70 4.77 2.38
C ASP A 85 -22.88 5.22 3.84
N ASN A 86 -23.43 6.42 4.04
CA ASN A 86 -23.61 7.07 5.35
C ASN A 86 -22.36 7.32 6.22
N THR A 87 -21.13 7.09 5.72
CA THR A 87 -19.90 7.43 6.46
C THR A 87 -19.63 8.93 6.39
N SER A 88 -19.35 9.58 7.53
CA SER A 88 -18.96 11.01 7.56
C SER A 88 -17.56 11.24 6.96
N TYR A 89 -17.26 12.47 6.53
CA TYR A 89 -15.94 12.78 5.94
C TYR A 89 -14.78 12.49 6.91
N SER A 90 -14.92 12.90 8.18
CA SER A 90 -13.94 12.60 9.23
C SER A 90 -13.78 11.09 9.48
N GLN A 91 -14.87 10.31 9.47
CA GLN A 91 -14.78 8.85 9.59
C GLN A 91 -14.11 8.21 8.37
N ALA A 92 -14.37 8.72 7.18
CA ALA A 92 -13.75 8.26 5.94
C ALA A 92 -12.23 8.54 5.93
N LEU A 93 -11.81 9.72 6.38
CA LEU A 93 -10.39 10.06 6.52
C LEU A 93 -9.68 9.22 7.58
N ASN A 94 -10.31 9.00 8.75
CA ASN A 94 -9.75 8.10 9.76
C ASN A 94 -9.54 6.67 9.23
N LYS A 95 -10.51 6.17 8.45
CA LYS A 95 -10.38 4.87 7.77
C LYS A 95 -9.24 4.88 6.74
N ALA A 96 -9.12 5.96 5.95
CA ALA A 96 -8.01 6.13 5.00
C ALA A 96 -6.65 6.05 5.71
N ILE A 97 -6.50 6.77 6.83
CA ILE A 97 -5.28 6.75 7.65
C ILE A 97 -4.97 5.33 8.14
N ASN A 98 -5.97 4.58 8.65
CA ASN A 98 -5.75 3.21 9.10
C ASN A 98 -5.29 2.27 7.97
N ILE A 99 -5.89 2.39 6.79
CA ILE A 99 -5.49 1.63 5.59
C ILE A 99 -4.03 1.95 5.22
N GLU A 100 -3.68 3.24 5.19
CA GLU A 100 -2.32 3.66 4.88
C GLU A 100 -1.30 3.16 5.92
N GLU A 101 -1.62 3.22 7.22
CA GLU A 101 -0.75 2.72 8.28
C GLU A 101 -0.48 1.21 8.15
N ARG A 102 -1.51 0.42 7.80
CA ARG A 102 -1.35 -1.02 7.53
C ARG A 102 -0.46 -1.29 6.32
N ILE A 103 -0.65 -0.55 5.23
CA ILE A 103 0.15 -0.68 4.01
C ILE A 103 1.61 -0.27 4.28
N VAL A 104 1.83 0.79 5.05
CA VAL A 104 3.17 1.22 5.48
C VAL A 104 3.86 0.14 6.30
N LYS A 105 3.14 -0.48 7.24
CA LYS A 105 3.66 -1.59 8.05
C LYS A 105 4.10 -2.73 7.14
N PHE A 106 3.22 -3.18 6.25
CA PHE A 106 3.53 -4.23 5.27
C PHE A 106 4.80 -3.95 4.46
N TYR A 107 4.90 -2.78 3.84
CA TYR A 107 6.09 -2.43 3.04
C TYR A 107 7.37 -2.31 3.88
N SER A 108 7.25 -1.90 5.15
CA SER A 108 8.40 -1.82 6.05
C SER A 108 8.90 -3.21 6.43
N ASP A 109 7.97 -4.09 6.82
CA ASP A 109 8.28 -5.46 7.24
C ASP A 109 8.81 -6.29 6.05
N ALA A 110 8.20 -6.14 4.87
CA ALA A 110 8.68 -6.77 3.64
C ALA A 110 10.07 -6.26 3.23
N ALA A 111 10.37 -4.97 3.43
CA ALA A 111 11.70 -4.44 3.16
C ALA A 111 12.76 -4.97 4.12
N GLU A 112 12.43 -5.15 5.39
CA GLU A 112 13.35 -5.70 6.39
C GLU A 112 13.69 -7.16 6.10
N GLN A 113 12.68 -7.98 5.77
CA GLN A 113 12.89 -9.39 5.47
C GLN A 113 13.67 -9.63 4.16
N SER A 114 13.49 -8.75 3.16
CA SER A 114 14.20 -8.86 1.87
C SER A 114 15.59 -8.22 1.83
N ASP A 115 15.99 -7.43 2.84
CA ASP A 115 17.21 -6.61 2.82
C ASP A 115 18.50 -7.41 2.64
N ALA A 116 18.54 -8.62 3.20
CA ALA A 116 19.73 -9.48 3.18
C ALA A 116 19.90 -10.26 1.86
N LEU A 117 18.82 -10.47 1.10
CA LEU A 117 18.78 -11.41 -0.02
C LEU A 117 18.49 -10.75 -1.36
N MET A 118 17.88 -9.56 -1.36
CA MET A 118 17.43 -8.88 -2.57
C MET A 118 17.95 -7.44 -2.54
N GLY A 119 18.70 -7.01 -3.56
CA GLY A 119 19.25 -5.65 -3.57
C GLY A 119 18.21 -4.57 -3.85
N ASP A 120 17.54 -4.66 -5.01
CA ASP A 120 16.65 -3.59 -5.49
C ASP A 120 15.26 -3.60 -4.85
N VAL A 121 14.77 -4.79 -4.44
CA VAL A 121 13.43 -4.99 -3.87
C VAL A 121 13.20 -4.25 -2.54
N PRO A 122 14.05 -4.38 -1.50
CA PRO A 122 13.88 -3.65 -0.24
C PRO A 122 14.01 -2.14 -0.44
N ILE A 123 14.80 -1.68 -1.41
CA ILE A 123 14.92 -0.25 -1.76
C ILE A 123 13.58 0.26 -2.32
N ALA A 124 12.96 -0.49 -3.24
CA ALA A 124 11.65 -0.15 -3.78
C ALA A 124 10.58 -0.11 -2.67
N PHE A 125 10.54 -1.12 -1.80
CA PHE A 125 9.62 -1.16 -0.66
C PHE A 125 9.81 0.01 0.32
N LYS A 126 11.05 0.31 0.72
CA LYS A 126 11.39 1.47 1.57
C LYS A 126 10.93 2.79 0.93
N MET A 127 11.07 2.92 -0.40
CA MET A 127 10.62 4.12 -1.11
C MET A 127 9.09 4.26 -1.08
N VAL A 128 8.35 3.18 -1.33
CA VAL A 128 6.88 3.20 -1.28
C VAL A 128 6.39 3.51 0.14
N ALA A 129 6.97 2.88 1.16
CA ALA A 129 6.65 3.14 2.56
C ALA A 129 6.82 4.63 2.93
N ARG A 130 7.87 5.29 2.43
CA ARG A 130 8.07 6.74 2.63
C ARG A 130 6.97 7.59 1.99
N LYS A 131 6.65 7.36 0.72
CA LYS A 131 5.55 8.08 0.02
C LYS A 131 4.22 7.96 0.75
N ARG A 132 3.96 6.76 1.28
CA ARG A 132 2.76 6.45 2.06
C ARG A 132 2.72 7.20 3.41
N LYS A 133 3.85 7.32 4.10
CA LYS A 133 3.97 8.16 5.32
C LYS A 133 3.70 9.63 5.05
N ASP A 134 4.18 10.15 3.91
CA ASP A 134 3.89 11.53 3.50
C ASP A 134 2.38 11.71 3.23
N ARG A 135 1.73 10.70 2.64
CA ARG A 135 0.28 10.69 2.43
C ARG A 135 -0.51 10.66 3.73
N ILE A 136 -0.11 9.85 4.72
CA ILE A 136 -0.72 9.85 6.06
C ILE A 136 -0.71 11.26 6.66
N SER A 137 0.42 11.96 6.54
CA SER A 137 0.56 13.34 7.05
C SER A 137 -0.40 14.30 6.36
N LYS A 138 -0.60 14.16 5.04
CA LYS A 138 -1.61 14.93 4.29
C LYS A 138 -3.04 14.61 4.73
N LEU A 139 -3.38 13.34 4.91
CA LEU A 139 -4.71 12.91 5.38
C LEU A 139 -5.01 13.41 6.79
N LYS A 140 -4.01 13.40 7.69
CA LYS A 140 -4.13 13.96 9.04
C LYS A 140 -4.37 15.48 9.00
N SER A 141 -3.67 16.19 8.12
CA SER A 141 -3.90 17.63 7.93
C SER A 141 -5.32 17.92 7.43
N LEU A 142 -5.84 17.13 6.48
CA LEU A 142 -7.23 17.25 6.01
C LEU A 142 -8.25 16.95 7.13
N LEU A 143 -7.93 16.00 8.02
CA LEU A 143 -8.78 15.65 9.15
C LEU A 143 -8.89 16.80 10.15
N GLU A 144 -7.77 17.45 10.49
CA GLU A 144 -7.73 18.61 11.40
C GLU A 144 -8.48 19.82 10.85
N VAL A 145 -8.45 20.04 9.52
CA VAL A 145 -9.21 21.13 8.86
C VAL A 145 -10.71 20.82 8.78
N SER A 146 -11.09 19.55 8.88
CA SER A 146 -12.49 19.09 8.77
C SER A 146 -13.23 18.97 10.11
N GLN A 147 -12.54 19.18 11.24
CA GLN A 147 -13.10 19.25 12.59
C GLN A 147 -13.57 20.67 12.93
#